data_AF-A0A7C7I984-F1
#
_entry.id   AF-A0A7C7I984-F1
#
_cell.length_a   1.000
_cell.length_b   1.000
_cell.length_c   1.000
_cell.angle_alpha   90.00
_cell.angle_beta   90.00
_cell.angle_gamma   90.00
#
_symmetry.space_group_name_H-M   'P 1'
#
loop_
_entity.id
_entity.type
_entity.pdbx_description
1 polymer ?
#
loop_
_entity_poly.entity_id
_entity_poly.type
_entity_poly.pdbx_seq_one_letter_code
_entity_poly.pdbx_strand_id
1 'polypeptide(L)' 'HLAFFVDDLDRFYTETSQKGLRYNNPPAAQHDGNGNVSMKACYAQDPDGNWLEFVEIF' A
#
# COMPACT_ATOMS: atom_id res chain seq x y z
N HIS A 1 11.93 5.48 -6.55
CA HIS A 1 11.13 4.43 -5.88
C HIS A 1 11.43 4.50 -4.39
N LEU A 2 10.40 4.66 -3.57
CA LEU A 2 10.48 4.68 -2.11
C LEU A 2 9.42 3.72 -1.56
N ALA A 3 9.82 2.87 -0.61
CA ALA A 3 8.91 1.97 0.08
C ALA A 3 8.75 2.40 1.55
N PHE A 4 7.52 2.41 2.03
CA PHE A 4 7.16 2.77 3.40
C PHE A 4 6.43 1.59 4.04
N PHE A 5 6.90 1.19 5.22
CA PHE A 5 6.13 0.30 6.07
C PHE A 5 5.03 1.08 6.76
N VAL A 6 3.81 0.56 6.71
CA VAL A 6 2.64 1.15 7.34
C VAL A 6 1.91 0.10 8.18
N ASP A 7 1.23 0.58 9.21
CA ASP A 7 0.29 -0.22 9.98
C ASP A 7 -1.13 0.00 9.42
N ASP A 8 -1.92 -1.07 9.26
CA ASP A 8 -3.29 -1.04 8.74
C ASP A 8 -3.38 -0.37 7.36
N LEU A 9 -2.90 -1.07 6.33
CA LEU A 9 -2.81 -0.53 4.97
C LEU A 9 -4.18 -0.16 4.38
N ASP A 10 -5.24 -0.90 4.74
CA ASP A 10 -6.59 -0.64 4.25
C ASP A 10 -7.13 0.70 4.78
N ARG A 11 -6.89 0.98 6.06
CA ARG A 11 -7.23 2.28 6.66
C ARG A 11 -6.36 3.39 6.09
N PHE A 12 -5.04 3.18 5.99
CA PHE A 12 -4.12 4.16 5.42
C PHE A 12 -4.53 4.57 4.00
N TYR A 13 -4.83 3.58 3.15
CA TYR A 13 -5.32 3.77 1.79
C TYR A 13 -6.60 4.61 1.76
N THR A 14 -7.59 4.27 2.61
CA THR A 14 -8.86 4.98 2.67
C THR A 14 -8.69 6.44 3.09
N GLU A 15 -7.96 6.69 4.19
CA GLU A 15 -7.78 8.04 4.73
C GLU A 15 -6.97 8.94 3.77
N THR A 16 -5.93 8.41 3.13
CA THR A 16 -5.07 9.20 2.24
C THR A 16 -5.70 9.42 0.87
N SER A 17 -6.51 8.48 0.38
CA SER A 17 -7.33 8.68 -0.82
C SER A 17 -8.30 9.86 -0.64
N GLN A 18 -8.93 9.97 0.56
CA GLN A 18 -9.79 11.11 0.89
C GLN A 18 -9.02 12.44 1.00
N LYS A 19 -7.72 12.38 1.30
CA LYS A 19 -6.83 13.56 1.37
C LYS A 19 -6.18 13.91 0.01
N GLY A 20 -6.52 13.18 -1.05
CA GLY A 20 -6.11 13.49 -2.43
C GLY A 20 -4.90 12.71 -2.96
N LEU A 21 -4.36 11.76 -2.20
CA LEU A 21 -3.34 10.84 -2.72
C LEU A 21 -3.97 9.93 -3.79
N ARG A 22 -3.33 9.81 -4.94
CA ARG A 22 -3.80 8.98 -6.06
C ARG A 22 -3.02 7.69 -6.13
N TYR A 23 -3.71 6.59 -5.89
CA TYR A 23 -3.15 5.25 -5.98
C TYR A 23 -3.25 4.68 -7.39
N ASN A 24 -2.24 3.90 -7.77
CA ASN A 24 -2.20 3.12 -8.99
C ASN A 24 -3.06 1.86 -8.90
N ASN A 25 -3.22 1.32 -7.68
CA ASN A 25 -4.01 0.14 -7.40
C ASN A 25 -4.51 0.13 -5.94
N PRO A 26 -5.63 -0.56 -5.64
CA PRO A 26 -6.02 -0.84 -4.26
C PRO A 26 -5.02 -1.79 -3.57
N PRO A 27 -5.01 -1.85 -2.23
CA PRO A 27 -4.24 -2.83 -1.46
C PRO A 27 -4.45 -4.26 -1.97
N ALA A 28 -3.35 -4.96 -2.24
CA ALA A 28 -3.35 -6.34 -2.69
C ALA A 28 -2.65 -7.22 -1.64
N ALA A 29 -3.30 -8.30 -1.24
CA ALA A 29 -2.77 -9.25 -0.26
C ALA A 29 -1.94 -10.36 -0.92
N GLN A 30 -0.79 -10.65 -0.34
CA GLN A 30 0.01 -11.83 -0.61
C GLN A 30 -0.20 -12.84 0.52
N HIS A 31 -0.30 -14.12 0.15
CA HIS A 31 -0.47 -15.21 1.09
C HIS A 31 0.79 -16.07 1.17
N ASP A 32 1.08 -16.62 2.34
CA ASP A 32 2.16 -17.59 2.56
C ASP A 32 1.78 -19.01 2.06
N GLY A 33 2.67 -19.97 2.24
CA GLY A 33 2.42 -21.37 1.85
C GLY A 33 1.30 -22.06 2.64
N ASN A 34 0.84 -21.47 3.75
CA ASN A 34 -0.26 -21.95 4.57
C ASN A 34 -1.58 -21.25 4.27
N GLY A 35 -1.58 -20.26 3.36
CA GLY A 35 -2.76 -19.46 3.01
C GLY A 35 -3.05 -18.32 3.97
N ASN A 36 -2.16 -17.99 4.91
CA ASN A 36 -2.29 -16.79 5.75
C ASN A 36 -1.80 -15.58 4.96
N VAL A 37 -2.40 -14.40 5.21
CA VAL A 37 -1.87 -13.14 4.66
C VAL A 37 -0.50 -12.88 5.29
N SER A 38 0.54 -12.76 4.45
CA SER A 38 1.90 -12.44 4.89
C SER A 38 2.28 -10.98 4.63
N MET A 39 1.62 -10.36 3.67
CA MET A 39 1.87 -8.97 3.30
C MET A 39 0.66 -8.37 2.57
N LYS A 40 0.48 -7.05 2.67
CA LYS A 40 -0.33 -6.27 1.73
C LYS A 40 0.50 -5.13 1.15
N ALA A 41 0.26 -4.79 -0.10
CA ALA A 41 0.92 -3.65 -0.73
C ALA A 41 0.01 -2.87 -1.69
N CYS A 42 0.25 -1.56 -1.82
CA CYS A 42 -0.27 -0.73 -2.90
C CYS A 42 0.74 0.33 -3.34
N TYR A 43 0.51 0.89 -4.52
CA TYR A 43 1.42 1.86 -5.14
C TYR A 43 0.70 3.18 -5.41
N ALA A 44 1.45 4.27 -5.29
CA ALA A 44 1.03 5.60 -5.67
C ALA A 44 2.17 6.34 -6.39
N GLN A 45 1.85 7.51 -6.94
CA GLN A 45 2.85 8.46 -7.44
C GLN A 45 2.69 9.80 -6.73
N ASP A 46 3.83 10.41 -6.40
CA ASP A 46 3.87 11.82 -6.00
C ASP A 46 3.70 12.76 -7.21
N PRO A 47 3.58 14.09 -7.01
CA PRO A 47 3.42 15.03 -8.12
C PRO A 47 4.59 15.06 -9.13
N ASP A 48 5.79 14.64 -8.70
CA ASP A 48 6.98 14.56 -9.55
C ASP A 48 7.05 13.22 -10.31
N GLY A 49 6.10 12.31 -10.07
CA GLY A 49 6.02 10.99 -10.69
C GLY A 49 6.89 9.93 -10.02
N ASN A 50 7.43 10.20 -8.82
CA ASN A 50 8.16 9.19 -8.07
C ASN A 50 7.21 8.09 -7.61
N TRP A 51 7.66 6.85 -7.77
CA TRP A 51 6.95 5.68 -7.25
C TRP A 51 7.04 5.60 -5.74
N LEU A 52 5.88 5.51 -5.11
CA LEU A 52 5.69 5.24 -3.69
C LEU A 52 5.04 3.87 -3.55
N GLU A 53 5.61 3.05 -2.69
CA GLU A 53 5.08 1.74 -2.31
C GLU A 53 4.76 1.74 -0.82
N PHE A 54 3.56 1.30 -0.47
CA PHE A 54 3.12 1.18 0.92
C PHE A 54 2.90 -0.29 1.23
N VAL A 55 3.57 -0.79 2.27
CA VAL A 55 3.61 -2.21 2.61
C VAL A 55 3.24 -2.42 4.07
N GLU A 56 2.37 -3.37 4.33
CA GLU A 56 2.08 -3.91 5.66
C GLU A 56 2.50 -5.39 5.68
N ILE A 57 3.28 -5.79 6.70
CA ILE A 57 3.78 -7.16 6.88
C ILE A 57 3.12 -7.77 8.13
N PHE A 58 2.82 -9.08 8.08
CA PHE A 58 2.13 -9.84 9.14
C PHE A 58 3.01 -10.95 9.73
#